data_AF-A0A1F5SW61-F1
#
_entry.id   AF-A0A1F5SW61-F1
#
_cell.length_a   1.000
_cell.length_b   1.000
_cell.length_c   1.000
_cell.angle_alpha   90.00
_cell.angle_beta   90.00
_cell.angle_gamma   90.00
#
_symmetry.space_group_name_H-M   'P 1'
#
loop_
_entity.id
_entity.type
_entity.pdbx_description
1 polymer ?
#
loop_
_entity_poly.entity_id
_entity_poly.type
_entity_poly.pdbx_seq_one_letter_code
_entity_poly.pdbx_strand_id
1 'polypeptide(L)'
;NPKPGEYDAVGEVGSPACGDVMKMWLKIDKKNDKITGLKWRTFGCGSAIAATSMFSVMVTEGGGMKINRALKIKPQDIMKRLGGLPERKIHCSVLCDKAFRKAVNNYFRLSGQPERMIIEGGRVIDRRLNITDKDIEEAVLEGARNLADVQKKLKVGVGDKEAIPELEQLIRFYAEKYYGKE
;
A
#
# COMPACT_ATOMS: atom_id res chain seq x y z
N ASN A 1 -15.92 1.10 16.50
CA ASN A 1 -16.25 0.24 15.34
C ASN A 1 -17.60 0.67 14.80
N PRO A 2 -17.81 0.67 13.47
CA PRO A 2 -19.13 0.89 12.88
C PRO A 2 -20.13 -0.19 13.29
N LYS A 3 -21.43 0.09 13.15
CA LYS A 3 -22.48 -0.91 13.39
C LYS A 3 -22.47 -1.97 12.27
N PRO A 4 -22.89 -3.22 12.53
CA PRO A 4 -23.06 -4.22 11.48
C PRO A 4 -23.95 -3.70 10.33
N GLY A 5 -23.51 -3.88 9.08
CA GLY A 5 -24.23 -3.44 7.89
C GLY A 5 -24.08 -1.94 7.53
N GLU A 6 -23.39 -1.13 8.34
CA GLU A 6 -23.17 0.30 8.05
C GLU A 6 -22.13 0.51 6.92
N TYR A 7 -21.19 -0.42 6.79
CA TYR A 7 -20.11 -0.42 5.79
C TYR A 7 -20.09 -1.75 5.03
N ASP A 8 -19.71 -1.69 3.75
CA ASP A 8 -19.76 -2.81 2.82
C ASP A 8 -18.53 -3.72 2.91
N ALA A 9 -17.39 -3.20 3.37
CA ALA A 9 -16.15 -3.96 3.44
C ALA A 9 -15.21 -3.51 4.55
N VAL A 10 -14.31 -4.40 4.94
CA VAL A 10 -13.33 -4.19 6.01
C VAL A 10 -11.97 -4.77 5.65
N GLY A 11 -10.90 -4.05 6.02
CA GLY A 11 -9.51 -4.48 5.87
C GLY A 11 -8.72 -4.21 7.14
N GLU A 12 -7.85 -5.14 7.53
CA GLU A 12 -7.06 -5.04 8.75
C GLU A 12 -5.64 -5.57 8.55
N VAL A 13 -4.64 -4.78 8.90
CA VAL A 13 -3.21 -5.09 8.73
C VAL A 13 -2.43 -4.74 9.99
N GLY A 14 -1.30 -5.42 10.19
CA GLY A 14 -0.47 -5.30 11.38
C GLY A 14 -0.90 -6.23 12.52
N SER A 15 -0.16 -6.14 13.63
CA SER A 15 -0.42 -6.87 14.87
C SER A 15 -0.04 -5.99 16.05
N PRO A 16 -0.79 -6.04 17.18
CA PRO A 16 -0.43 -5.30 18.39
C PRO A 16 1.00 -5.57 18.86
N ALA A 17 1.53 -6.78 18.61
CA ALA A 17 2.90 -7.15 18.95
C ALA A 17 3.96 -6.37 18.16
N CYS A 18 3.62 -5.87 16.98
CA CYS A 18 4.52 -5.14 16.08
C CYS A 18 4.45 -3.61 16.28
N GLY A 19 3.56 -3.13 17.17
CA GLY A 19 3.42 -1.70 17.49
C GLY A 19 2.60 -0.87 16.49
N ASP A 20 2.28 -1.41 15.32
CA ASP A 20 1.45 -0.75 14.31
C ASP A 20 0.29 -1.67 13.87
N VAL A 21 -0.96 -1.16 13.97
CA VAL A 21 -2.17 -1.87 13.55
C VAL A 21 -3.11 -0.89 12.89
N MET A 22 -3.67 -1.26 11.73
CA MET A 22 -4.66 -0.44 11.04
C MET A 22 -5.86 -1.25 10.58
N LYS A 23 -7.05 -0.74 10.88
CA LYS A 23 -8.33 -1.26 10.43
C LYS A 23 -9.10 -0.19 9.66
N MET A 24 -9.62 -0.55 8.50
CA MET A 24 -10.39 0.32 7.63
C MET A 24 -11.73 -0.30 7.26
N TRP A 25 -12.75 0.55 7.12
CA TRP A 25 -14.08 0.20 6.65
C TRP A 25 -14.45 1.08 5.47
N LEU A 26 -14.97 0.45 4.40
CA LEU A 26 -15.35 1.12 3.16
C LEU A 26 -16.86 1.04 2.95
N LYS A 27 -17.46 2.18 2.61
CA LYS A 27 -18.83 2.29 2.14
C LYS A 27 -18.79 2.59 0.65
N ILE A 28 -19.47 1.77 -0.13
CA ILE A 28 -19.32 1.72 -1.58
C ILE A 28 -20.68 1.93 -2.24
N ASP A 29 -20.74 2.93 -3.12
CA ASP A 29 -21.81 3.03 -4.10
C ASP A 29 -21.56 1.99 -5.20
N LYS A 30 -22.30 0.88 -5.09
CA LYS A 30 -22.20 -0.28 -5.98
C LYS A 30 -22.57 0.04 -7.42
N LYS A 31 -23.42 1.04 -7.66
CA LYS A 31 -23.86 1.42 -9.02
C LYS A 31 -22.74 2.14 -9.78
N ASN A 32 -21.98 2.98 -9.08
CA ASN A 32 -20.95 3.82 -9.68
C ASN A 32 -19.52 3.34 -9.41
N ASP A 33 -19.36 2.26 -8.64
CA ASP A 33 -18.07 1.70 -8.21
C ASP A 33 -17.22 2.75 -7.48
N LYS A 34 -17.87 3.54 -6.59
CA LYS A 34 -17.27 4.67 -5.86
C LYS A 34 -17.24 4.44 -4.36
N ILE A 35 -16.16 4.86 -3.71
CA ILE A 35 -16.03 4.91 -2.26
C ILE A 35 -16.70 6.18 -1.78
N THR A 36 -17.85 6.05 -1.13
CA THR A 36 -18.63 7.19 -0.62
C THR A 36 -18.40 7.44 0.86
N GLY A 37 -17.78 6.49 1.56
CA GLY A 37 -17.38 6.65 2.94
C GLY A 37 -16.18 5.77 3.30
N LEU A 38 -15.31 6.29 4.15
CA LEU A 38 -14.16 5.57 4.69
C LEU A 38 -14.06 5.88 6.18
N LYS A 39 -14.12 4.84 7.01
CA LYS A 39 -13.78 4.92 8.44
C LYS A 39 -12.51 4.14 8.68
N TRP A 40 -11.71 4.58 9.64
CA TRP A 40 -10.48 3.90 9.98
C TRP A 40 -10.21 4.01 11.48
N ARG A 41 -9.39 3.07 11.97
CA ARG A 41 -8.83 3.08 13.31
C ARG A 41 -7.43 2.55 13.21
N THR A 42 -6.46 3.28 13.75
CA THR A 42 -5.07 2.88 13.73
C THR A 42 -4.44 3.05 15.11
N PHE A 43 -3.48 2.20 15.40
CA PHE A 43 -2.47 2.40 16.42
C PHE A 43 -1.13 2.51 15.70
N GLY A 44 -0.35 3.56 16.00
CA GLY A 44 0.91 3.83 15.32
C GLY A 44 1.35 5.28 15.46
N CYS A 45 2.41 5.67 14.77
CA CYS A 45 2.99 7.01 14.87
C CYS A 45 2.07 8.11 14.30
N GLY A 46 2.25 9.36 14.76
CA GLY A 46 1.46 10.51 14.31
C GLY A 46 1.48 10.74 12.80
N SER A 47 2.57 10.38 12.11
CA SER A 47 2.66 10.45 10.65
C SER A 47 1.72 9.45 9.96
N ALA A 48 1.53 8.25 10.51
CA ALA A 48 0.59 7.27 9.98
C ALA A 48 -0.86 7.74 10.16
N ILE A 49 -1.16 8.31 11.33
CA ILE A 49 -2.47 8.90 11.64
C ILE A 49 -2.79 10.04 10.65
N ALA A 50 -1.83 10.96 10.44
CA ALA A 50 -2.01 12.08 9.50
C ALA A 50 -2.19 11.61 8.05
N ALA A 51 -1.35 10.67 7.58
CA ALA A 51 -1.44 10.11 6.24
C ALA A 51 -2.78 9.42 5.99
N THR A 52 -3.25 8.59 6.93
CA THR A 52 -4.53 7.89 6.82
C THR A 52 -5.72 8.84 6.91
N SER A 53 -5.65 9.84 7.79
CA SER A 53 -6.65 10.89 7.88
C SER A 53 -6.81 11.61 6.53
N MET A 54 -5.70 12.07 5.94
CA MET A 54 -5.75 12.75 4.66
C MET A 54 -6.22 11.84 3.53
N PHE A 55 -5.72 10.61 3.46
CA PHE A 55 -6.18 9.62 2.49
C PHE A 55 -7.70 9.42 2.55
N SER A 56 -8.27 9.32 3.76
CA SER A 56 -9.71 9.15 3.94
C SER A 56 -10.53 10.32 3.37
N VAL A 57 -10.02 11.55 3.50
CA VAL A 57 -10.63 12.75 2.90
C VAL A 57 -10.51 12.70 1.38
N MET A 58 -9.31 12.41 0.85
CA MET A 58 -9.07 12.37 -0.59
C MET A 58 -9.98 11.38 -1.32
N VAL A 59 -10.27 10.22 -0.73
CA VAL A 59 -11.13 9.21 -1.38
C VAL A 59 -12.63 9.45 -1.21
N THR A 60 -13.04 10.28 -0.25
CA THR A 60 -14.46 10.55 0.05
C THR A 60 -14.94 11.95 -0.34
N GLU A 61 -14.02 12.90 -0.57
CA GLU A 61 -14.38 14.26 -1.02
C GLU A 61 -15.11 14.26 -2.36
N GLY A 62 -15.91 15.31 -2.61
CA GLY A 62 -16.63 15.46 -3.89
C GLY A 62 -17.65 14.35 -4.20
N GLY A 63 -18.21 13.72 -3.17
CA GLY A 63 -19.18 12.61 -3.31
C GLY A 63 -18.53 11.25 -3.57
N GLY A 64 -17.21 11.14 -3.38
CA GLY A 64 -16.49 9.88 -3.41
C GLY A 64 -15.70 9.61 -4.69
N MET A 65 -14.73 8.72 -4.56
CA MET A 65 -13.78 8.37 -5.62
C MET A 65 -14.00 6.96 -6.15
N LYS A 66 -13.84 6.76 -7.48
CA LYS A 66 -13.87 5.42 -8.07
C LYS A 66 -12.78 4.54 -7.47
N ILE A 67 -13.09 3.27 -7.17
CA ILE A 67 -12.15 2.34 -6.53
C ILE A 67 -10.84 2.24 -7.32
N ASN A 68 -10.92 2.09 -8.65
CA ASN A 68 -9.73 2.00 -9.51
C ASN A 68 -8.86 3.26 -9.50
N ARG A 69 -9.43 4.44 -9.20
CA ARG A 69 -8.67 5.69 -9.04
C ARG A 69 -8.05 5.77 -7.65
N ALA A 70 -8.79 5.38 -6.61
CA ALA A 70 -8.31 5.35 -5.24
C ALA A 70 -7.09 4.40 -5.09
N LEU A 71 -7.10 3.25 -5.77
CA LEU A 71 -5.99 2.29 -5.79
C LEU A 71 -4.69 2.82 -6.43
N LYS A 72 -4.78 3.94 -7.17
CA LYS A 72 -3.64 4.58 -7.83
C LYS A 72 -3.09 5.77 -7.06
N ILE A 73 -3.71 6.15 -5.94
CA ILE A 73 -3.20 7.21 -5.07
C ILE A 73 -1.84 6.76 -4.53
N LYS A 74 -0.82 7.59 -4.73
CA LYS A 74 0.53 7.36 -4.23
C LYS A 74 0.75 8.07 -2.89
N PRO A 75 1.75 7.65 -2.10
CA PRO A 75 2.19 8.40 -0.92
C PRO A 75 2.44 9.89 -1.18
N GLN A 76 3.01 10.22 -2.34
CA GLN A 76 3.27 11.58 -2.81
C GLN A 76 2.01 12.43 -2.84
N ASP A 77 0.91 11.87 -3.33
CA ASP A 77 -0.35 12.60 -3.46
C ASP A 77 -0.89 12.96 -2.07
N ILE A 78 -0.77 12.03 -1.11
CA ILE A 78 -1.16 12.24 0.28
C ILE A 78 -0.25 13.30 0.94
N MET A 79 1.06 13.19 0.77
CA MET A 79 2.02 14.15 1.31
C MET A 79 1.81 15.56 0.73
N LYS A 80 1.59 15.66 -0.58
CA LYS A 80 1.29 16.93 -1.25
C LYS A 80 0.02 17.56 -0.68
N ARG A 81 -1.01 16.76 -0.42
CA ARG A 81 -2.26 17.25 0.17
C ARG A 81 -2.12 17.63 1.64
N LEU A 82 -1.19 17.02 2.37
CA LEU A 82 -0.82 17.39 3.74
C LEU A 82 0.04 18.66 3.83
N GLY A 83 0.56 19.19 2.72
CA GLY A 83 1.50 20.32 2.73
C GLY A 83 2.96 19.90 2.99
N GLY A 84 3.25 18.60 2.90
CA GLY A 84 4.59 18.03 3.04
C GLY A 84 4.74 17.11 4.25
N LEU A 85 5.57 16.08 4.10
CA LEU A 85 6.10 15.25 5.17
C LEU A 85 7.58 14.97 4.88
N PRO A 86 8.44 14.78 5.89
CA PRO A 86 9.82 14.35 5.64
C PRO A 86 9.87 13.03 4.88
N GLU A 87 10.74 12.88 3.87
CA GLU A 87 10.79 11.70 2.98
C GLU A 87 10.89 10.36 3.73
N ARG A 88 11.64 10.34 4.85
CA ARG A 88 11.76 9.16 5.72
C ARG A 88 10.43 8.64 6.30
N LYS A 89 9.35 9.42 6.23
CA LYS A 89 8.01 9.08 6.75
C LYS A 89 7.04 8.57 5.67
N ILE A 90 7.51 8.34 4.45
CA ILE A 90 6.71 7.74 3.37
C ILE A 90 6.20 6.34 3.76
N HIS A 91 6.98 5.54 4.50
CA HIS A 91 6.56 4.21 4.98
C HIS A 91 5.26 4.25 5.81
N CYS A 92 4.95 5.36 6.49
CA CYS A 92 3.74 5.49 7.28
C CYS A 92 2.45 5.48 6.41
N SER A 93 2.57 5.81 5.12
CA SER A 93 1.49 5.70 4.14
C SER A 93 1.31 4.29 3.58
N VAL A 94 2.31 3.41 3.74
CA VAL A 94 2.26 2.02 3.26
C VAL A 94 1.30 1.19 4.09
N LEU A 95 1.23 1.43 5.41
CA LEU A 95 0.25 0.78 6.28
C LEU A 95 -1.19 1.12 5.83
N CYS A 96 -1.40 2.39 5.45
CA CYS A 96 -2.66 2.87 4.89
C CYS A 96 -3.01 2.17 3.57
N ASP A 97 -2.07 2.11 2.63
CA ASP A 97 -2.27 1.42 1.34
C ASP A 97 -2.58 -0.06 1.52
N LYS A 98 -1.82 -0.78 2.36
CA LYS A 98 -2.07 -2.20 2.67
C LYS A 98 -3.45 -2.43 3.29
N ALA A 99 -3.83 -1.62 4.29
CA ALA A 99 -5.15 -1.72 4.92
C ALA A 99 -6.28 -1.48 3.91
N PHE A 100 -6.10 -0.47 3.05
CA PHE A 100 -7.05 -0.10 2.02
C PHE A 100 -7.21 -1.19 0.95
N ARG A 101 -6.10 -1.72 0.42
CA ARG A 101 -6.12 -2.84 -0.55
C ARG A 101 -6.83 -4.06 0.04
N LYS A 102 -6.57 -4.39 1.31
CA LYS A 102 -7.24 -5.50 1.99
C LYS A 102 -8.74 -5.26 2.14
N ALA A 103 -9.17 -4.03 2.41
CA ALA A 103 -10.59 -3.67 2.45
C ALA A 103 -11.25 -3.75 1.08
N VAL A 104 -10.55 -3.29 0.02
CA VAL A 104 -11.04 -3.40 -1.36
C VAL A 104 -11.15 -4.87 -1.81
N ASN A 105 -10.16 -5.70 -1.48
CA ASN A 105 -10.23 -7.14 -1.75
C ASN A 105 -11.38 -7.82 -0.99
N ASN A 106 -11.64 -7.40 0.25
CA ASN A 106 -12.80 -7.87 1.00
C ASN A 106 -14.10 -7.50 0.28
N TYR A 107 -14.23 -6.28 -0.25
CA TYR A 107 -15.37 -5.88 -1.07
C TYR A 107 -15.50 -6.75 -2.34
N PHE A 108 -14.43 -6.95 -3.10
CA PHE A 108 -14.45 -7.75 -4.33
C PHE A 108 -14.84 -9.20 -4.06
N ARG A 109 -14.36 -9.79 -2.96
CA ARG A 109 -14.78 -11.12 -2.53
C ARG A 109 -16.28 -11.17 -2.19
N LEU A 110 -16.76 -10.24 -1.37
CA LEU A 110 -18.17 -10.21 -0.94
C LEU A 110 -19.15 -9.89 -2.09
N SER A 111 -18.68 -9.19 -3.12
CA SER A 111 -19.48 -8.85 -4.30
C SER A 111 -19.33 -9.84 -5.46
N GLY A 112 -18.58 -10.94 -5.27
CA GLY A 112 -18.44 -11.99 -6.29
C GLY A 112 -17.60 -11.59 -7.50
N GLN A 113 -16.62 -10.70 -7.32
CA GLN A 113 -15.73 -10.19 -8.38
C GLN A 113 -14.27 -10.67 -8.16
N PRO A 114 -13.99 -11.99 -8.19
CA PRO A 114 -12.68 -12.53 -7.88
C PRO A 114 -11.58 -12.05 -8.84
N GLU A 115 -11.91 -11.75 -10.09
CA GLU A 115 -11.01 -11.25 -11.13
C GLU A 115 -10.43 -9.86 -10.83
N ARG A 116 -11.10 -9.08 -9.98
CA ARG A 116 -10.63 -7.74 -9.56
C ARG A 116 -9.75 -7.80 -8.31
N MET A 117 -9.61 -8.97 -7.67
CA MET A 117 -8.80 -9.11 -6.46
C MET A 117 -7.32 -8.80 -6.73
N ILE A 118 -6.75 -7.99 -5.85
CA ILE A 118 -5.35 -7.62 -5.85
C ILE A 118 -4.58 -8.71 -5.11
N ILE A 119 -3.85 -9.55 -5.84
CA ILE A 119 -3.03 -10.61 -5.24
C ILE A 119 -1.72 -9.98 -4.74
N GLU A 120 -1.58 -9.84 -3.42
CA GLU A 120 -0.31 -9.54 -2.77
C GLU A 120 0.48 -10.85 -2.60
N GLY A 121 0.89 -11.46 -3.70
CA GLY A 121 1.76 -12.64 -3.69
C GLY A 121 3.21 -12.18 -3.83
N GLY A 122 4.08 -12.60 -2.92
CA GLY A 122 5.51 -12.42 -3.10
C GLY A 122 6.03 -13.38 -4.18
N ARG A 123 6.38 -12.87 -5.37
CA ARG A 123 7.10 -13.68 -6.36
C ARG A 123 8.52 -13.85 -5.86
N VAL A 124 8.99 -15.09 -5.69
CA VAL A 124 10.40 -15.36 -5.35
C VAL A 124 11.27 -14.91 -6.52
N ILE A 125 12.18 -13.96 -6.24
CA ILE A 125 13.12 -13.36 -7.19
C ILE A 125 14.49 -14.03 -7.11
N ASP A 126 14.93 -14.34 -5.89
CA ASP A 126 16.16 -15.07 -5.66
C ASP A 126 15.84 -16.30 -4.80
N ARG A 127 15.90 -17.48 -5.43
CA ARG A 127 15.60 -18.75 -4.77
C ARG A 127 16.67 -19.17 -3.77
N ARG A 128 17.90 -18.70 -3.93
CA ARG A 128 19.02 -19.05 -3.06
C ARG A 128 18.91 -18.34 -1.71
N LEU A 129 18.52 -17.08 -1.73
CA LEU A 129 18.32 -16.26 -0.53
C LEU A 129 16.87 -16.22 -0.05
N ASN A 130 15.96 -16.88 -0.78
CA ASN A 130 14.52 -16.84 -0.57
C ASN A 130 13.97 -15.40 -0.49
N ILE A 131 14.50 -14.54 -1.37
CA ILE A 131 14.10 -13.13 -1.48
C ILE A 131 12.98 -13.03 -2.49
N THR A 132 11.94 -12.30 -2.12
CA THR A 132 10.74 -12.05 -2.91
C THR A 132 10.72 -10.62 -3.43
N ASP A 133 9.86 -10.33 -4.39
CA ASP A 133 9.60 -8.97 -4.86
C ASP A 133 9.11 -8.05 -3.73
N LYS A 134 8.54 -8.61 -2.65
CA LYS A 134 8.16 -7.87 -1.44
C LYS A 134 9.34 -7.42 -0.60
N ASP A 135 10.40 -8.21 -0.53
CA ASP A 135 11.63 -7.79 0.14
C ASP A 135 12.31 -6.66 -0.65
N ILE A 136 12.25 -6.72 -1.99
CA ILE A 136 12.71 -5.63 -2.86
C ILE A 136 11.86 -4.36 -2.65
N GLU A 137 10.54 -4.53 -2.58
CA GLU A 137 9.58 -3.46 -2.30
C GLU A 137 9.91 -2.75 -0.97
N GLU A 138 10.20 -3.53 0.08
CA GLU A 138 10.58 -3.01 1.40
C GLU A 138 11.93 -2.28 1.37
N ALA A 139 12.95 -2.85 0.72
CA ALA A 139 14.24 -2.18 0.56
C ALA A 139 14.11 -0.81 -0.13
N VAL A 140 13.24 -0.70 -1.14
CA VAL A 140 12.95 0.56 -1.84
C VAL A 140 12.23 1.55 -0.91
N LEU A 141 11.24 1.09 -0.14
CA LEU A 141 10.54 1.92 0.86
C LEU A 141 11.47 2.45 1.97
N GLU A 142 12.54 1.71 2.28
CA GLU A 142 13.61 2.14 3.18
C GLU A 142 14.65 3.07 2.52
N GLY A 143 14.44 3.44 1.25
CA GLY A 143 15.24 4.43 0.54
C GLY A 143 16.25 3.87 -0.47
N ALA A 144 16.24 2.57 -0.77
CA ALA A 144 17.06 2.04 -1.87
C ALA A 144 16.56 2.55 -3.22
N ARG A 145 17.46 3.08 -4.06
CA ARG A 145 17.10 3.66 -5.37
C ARG A 145 17.69 2.94 -6.57
N ASN A 146 18.73 2.14 -6.36
CA ASN A 146 19.42 1.42 -7.42
C ASN A 146 19.77 0.00 -6.97
N LEU A 147 20.30 -0.80 -7.91
CA LEU A 147 20.72 -2.16 -7.65
C LEU A 147 21.71 -2.23 -6.48
N ALA A 148 22.74 -1.39 -6.45
CA ALA A 148 23.76 -1.42 -5.40
C ALA A 148 23.17 -1.20 -3.99
N ASP A 149 22.19 -0.31 -3.84
CA ASP A 149 21.50 -0.08 -2.56
C ASP A 149 20.73 -1.32 -2.09
N VAL A 150 20.01 -1.96 -3.01
CA VAL A 150 19.25 -3.18 -2.72
C VAL A 150 20.17 -4.36 -2.44
N GLN A 151 21.27 -4.51 -3.18
CA GLN A 151 22.29 -5.54 -2.93
C GLN A 151 22.97 -5.35 -1.59
N LYS A 152 23.23 -4.10 -1.18
CA LYS A 152 23.80 -3.80 0.13
C LYS A 152 22.88 -4.22 1.27
N LYS A 153 21.57 -4.07 1.10
CA LYS A 153 20.56 -4.45 2.10
C LYS A 153 20.27 -5.95 2.12
N LEU A 154 20.01 -6.54 0.95
CA LEU A 154 19.44 -7.90 0.83
C LEU A 154 20.45 -8.95 0.34
N LYS A 155 21.63 -8.52 -0.14
CA LYS A 155 22.65 -9.38 -0.78
C LYS A 155 22.17 -10.13 -2.03
N VAL A 156 20.97 -9.79 -2.51
CA VAL A 156 20.32 -10.36 -3.69
C VAL A 156 21.14 -10.09 -4.95
N GLY A 157 21.22 -11.04 -5.88
CA GLY A 157 21.95 -10.82 -7.14
C GLY A 157 23.49 -10.85 -7.05
N VAL A 158 24.09 -10.92 -5.85
CA VAL A 158 25.54 -11.02 -5.66
C VAL A 158 26.04 -12.43 -6.00
N GLY A 159 25.26 -13.44 -5.59
CA GLY A 159 25.58 -14.86 -5.81
C GLY A 159 24.82 -15.52 -6.96
N ASP A 160 23.82 -14.85 -7.52
CA ASP A 160 22.99 -15.29 -8.64
C ASP A 160 22.74 -14.12 -9.58
N LYS A 161 23.53 -14.03 -10.65
CA LYS A 161 23.47 -12.90 -11.58
C LYS A 161 22.26 -12.96 -12.52
N GLU A 162 21.57 -14.10 -12.59
CA GLU A 162 20.43 -14.27 -13.50
C GLU A 162 19.21 -13.45 -13.07
N ALA A 163 19.08 -13.18 -11.76
CA ALA A 163 18.01 -12.36 -11.21
C ALA A 163 18.21 -10.83 -11.40
N ILE A 164 19.40 -10.37 -11.84
CA ILE A 164 19.75 -8.94 -11.90
C ILE A 164 18.81 -8.12 -12.81
N PRO A 165 18.49 -8.55 -14.06
CA PRO A 165 17.60 -7.77 -14.92
C PRO A 165 16.20 -7.58 -14.33
N GLU A 166 15.68 -8.62 -13.68
CA GLU A 166 14.38 -8.60 -13.02
C GLU A 166 14.39 -7.71 -11.77
N LEU A 167 15.48 -7.76 -10.98
CA LEU A 167 15.72 -6.87 -9.84
C LEU A 167 15.69 -5.40 -10.26
N GLU A 168 16.40 -5.02 -11.31
CA GLU A 168 16.43 -3.63 -11.78
C GLU A 168 15.05 -3.15 -12.21
N GLN A 169 14.27 -4.00 -12.89
CA GLN A 169 12.90 -3.69 -13.28
C GLN A 169 12.00 -3.50 -12.05
N LEU A 170 12.11 -4.36 -11.04
CA LEU A 170 11.34 -4.26 -9.80
C LEU A 170 11.73 -3.02 -9.00
N ILE A 171 13.01 -2.69 -8.90
CA ILE A 171 13.49 -1.48 -8.23
C ILE A 171 12.90 -0.25 -8.90
N ARG A 172 12.97 -0.16 -10.24
CA ARG A 172 12.35 0.94 -11.00
C ARG A 172 10.85 1.00 -10.80
N PHE A 173 10.17 -0.14 -10.86
CA PHE A 173 8.73 -0.23 -10.65
C PHE A 173 8.31 0.26 -9.26
N TYR A 174 8.98 -0.21 -8.20
CA TYR A 174 8.67 0.19 -6.83
C TYR A 174 9.09 1.63 -6.54
N ALA A 175 10.21 2.09 -7.10
CA ALA A 175 10.63 3.48 -7.01
C ALA A 175 9.57 4.41 -7.66
N GLU A 176 9.11 4.08 -8.87
CA GLU A 176 8.05 4.85 -9.54
C GLU A 176 6.71 4.77 -8.78
N LYS A 177 6.38 3.60 -8.23
CA LYS A 177 5.15 3.37 -7.44
C LYS A 177 5.10 4.25 -6.20
N TYR A 178 6.21 4.34 -5.45
CA TYR A 178 6.24 4.98 -4.14
C TYR A 178 6.91 6.34 -4.08
N TYR A 179 7.66 6.74 -5.10
CA TYR A 179 8.39 8.00 -5.16
C TYR A 179 8.04 8.85 -6.39
N GLY A 180 7.44 8.26 -7.43
CA GLY A 180 7.13 8.95 -8.70
C GLY A 180 8.25 8.80 -9.73
N LYS A 181 8.03 9.29 -10.96
CA LYS A 181 9.11 9.46 -11.93
C LYS A 181 9.89 10.71 -11.53
N GLU A 182 11.19 10.58 -11.37
CA GLU A 182 12.11 11.73 -11.41
C GLU A 182 12.08 12.40 -12.79
#